data_AF-A0A3N5ULG4-F1
#
_entry.id   AF-A0A3N5ULG4-F1
#
_cell.length_a   1.000
_cell.length_b   1.000
_cell.length_c   1.000
_cell.angle_alpha   90.00
_cell.angle_beta   90.00
_cell.angle_gamma   90.00
#
_symmetry.space_group_name_H-M   'P 1'
#
loop_
_entity.id
_entity.type
_entity.pdbx_description
1 polymer ?
#
loop_
_entity_poly.entity_id
_entity_poly.type
_entity_poly.pdbx_seq_one_letter_code
_entity_poly.pdbx_strand_id
1 'polypeptide(L)'
;MTHSYLSHLECSGCGKQYPHNQIHTFCPFCQSPLLSLYDLKRARQNVDREEITRRKKGMWRWHELLPVLKEENQIFLGEGDTALLSLPRLQKELGLSNLFVKDESSNPTGSFKARGLAAAVSKAKELGVEKVIIPTAGNAGGAMAAYAARAGLRAHIFMPKDTPFANIEESRMAGAEVILIDGIISDAAGMAGEMARAEGWFDVSTFKEPYRVEGKKVMGYELAEEFDWQLPDVILYPTGGGTGLVGMWKAFAELEALGWLEKTKRPRMVSVQADGCAPVVKAFQKGATFCDFWTNAHTLASGLRVPKSFADHLILQNIYDSDGTAIAVSDESILEAQKQLASMEGIFAAPEGAATLSALKELIKQDWVHPEERIVLFNTGSGLKYLDYKS
;
A
#
# COMPACT_ATOMS: atom_id res chain seq x y z
N MET A 1 10.71 28.48 -4.18
CA MET A 1 11.23 27.28 -3.46
C MET A 1 10.87 26.05 -4.28
N THR A 2 11.70 25.01 -4.26
CA THR A 2 11.41 23.75 -4.96
C THR A 2 10.29 23.04 -4.23
N HIS A 3 9.16 22.78 -4.89
CA HIS A 3 8.02 22.10 -4.27
C HIS A 3 8.27 20.60 -4.10
N SER A 4 8.85 19.94 -5.10
CA SER A 4 9.21 18.52 -5.05
C SER A 4 10.61 18.31 -5.59
N TYR A 5 11.38 17.43 -4.95
CA TYR A 5 12.72 17.03 -5.38
C TYR A 5 12.69 15.82 -6.32
N LEU A 6 11.53 15.47 -6.90
CA LEU A 6 11.44 14.42 -7.91
C LEU A 6 12.43 14.73 -9.04
N SER A 7 13.36 13.81 -9.29
CA SER A 7 14.46 13.96 -10.23
C SER A 7 14.17 13.26 -11.55
N HIS A 8 13.77 11.98 -11.48
CA HIS A 8 13.49 11.14 -12.64
C HIS A 8 12.71 9.91 -12.21
N LEU A 9 12.28 9.11 -13.20
CA LEU A 9 11.81 7.75 -12.97
C LEU A 9 12.90 6.77 -13.35
N GLU A 10 13.06 5.68 -12.61
CA GLU A 10 14.05 4.64 -12.91
C GLU A 10 13.39 3.27 -12.96
N CYS A 11 13.78 2.46 -13.94
CA CYS A 11 13.30 1.09 -14.03
C CYS A 11 13.95 0.20 -12.97
N SER A 12 13.11 -0.44 -12.16
CA SER A 12 13.54 -1.40 -11.12
C SER A 12 14.27 -2.64 -11.63
N GLY A 13 14.17 -2.97 -12.94
CA GLY A 13 14.82 -4.14 -13.52
C GLY A 13 16.11 -3.81 -14.28
N CYS A 14 16.07 -2.82 -15.17
CA CYS A 14 17.22 -2.50 -16.04
C CYS A 14 17.95 -1.20 -15.71
N GLY A 15 17.52 -0.45 -14.69
CA GLY A 15 18.12 0.83 -14.29
C GLY A 15 17.95 1.96 -15.30
N LYS A 16 17.21 1.76 -16.39
CA LYS A 16 16.99 2.81 -17.39
C LYS A 16 16.17 3.96 -16.78
N GLN A 17 16.61 5.18 -17.04
CA GLN A 17 15.97 6.40 -16.57
C GLN A 17 14.97 6.96 -17.58
N TYR A 18 13.90 7.56 -17.07
CA TYR A 18 12.83 8.18 -17.82
C TYR A 18 12.50 9.56 -17.23
N PRO A 19 12.12 10.52 -18.07
CA PRO A 19 11.75 11.84 -17.61
C PRO A 19 10.45 11.82 -16.79
N HIS A 20 10.44 12.54 -15.67
CA HIS A 20 9.29 12.55 -14.75
C HIS A 20 8.15 13.51 -15.16
N ASN A 21 8.33 14.25 -16.26
CA ASN A 21 7.37 15.19 -16.82
C ASN A 21 6.64 14.64 -18.06
N GLN A 22 6.73 13.34 -18.30
CA GLN A 22 6.01 12.61 -19.34
C GLN A 22 5.16 11.50 -18.74
N ILE A 23 4.12 11.09 -19.48
CA ILE A 23 3.27 9.97 -19.07
C ILE A 23 4.03 8.66 -19.29
N HIS A 24 4.24 7.92 -18.21
CA HIS A 24 4.84 6.60 -18.23
C HIS A 24 4.01 5.62 -17.41
N THR A 25 3.91 4.39 -17.91
CA THR A 25 3.31 3.27 -17.17
C THR A 25 4.43 2.46 -16.48
N PHE A 26 4.96 1.46 -17.17
CA PHE A 26 6.09 0.63 -16.75
C PHE A 26 7.17 0.64 -17.84
N CYS A 27 8.32 0.04 -17.56
CA CYS A 27 9.44 0.04 -18.49
C CYS A 27 9.10 -0.68 -19.81
N PRO A 28 9.16 -0.01 -20.99
CA PRO A 28 8.84 -0.64 -22.26
C PRO A 28 9.88 -1.69 -22.70
N PHE A 29 11.08 -1.72 -22.13
CA PHE A 29 12.15 -2.64 -22.53
C PHE A 29 12.09 -3.97 -21.78
N CYS A 30 11.96 -3.94 -20.45
CA CYS A 30 12.01 -5.15 -19.62
C CYS A 30 10.71 -5.42 -18.85
N GLN A 31 9.66 -4.61 -19.09
CA GLN A 31 8.35 -4.75 -18.46
C GLN A 31 8.37 -4.75 -16.92
N SER A 32 9.37 -4.10 -16.31
CA SER A 32 9.43 -3.94 -14.85
C SER A 32 8.83 -2.58 -14.42
N PRO A 33 8.34 -2.46 -13.17
CA PRO A 33 7.87 -1.19 -12.61
C PRO A 33 8.91 -0.09 -12.73
N LEU A 34 8.42 1.13 -12.98
CA LEU A 34 9.19 2.35 -12.82
C LEU A 34 9.04 2.85 -11.37
N LEU A 35 10.12 3.35 -10.79
CA LEU A 35 10.15 3.92 -9.45
C LEU A 35 10.40 5.43 -9.55
N SER A 36 9.84 6.21 -8.64
CA SER A 36 10.09 7.66 -8.55
C SER A 36 11.33 7.95 -7.71
N LEU A 37 12.32 8.63 -8.28
CA LEU A 37 13.61 8.91 -7.63
C LEU A 37 13.75 10.42 -7.37
N TYR A 38 14.32 10.77 -6.21
CA TYR A 38 14.40 12.14 -5.71
C TYR A 38 15.85 12.58 -5.58
N ASP A 39 16.11 13.87 -5.77
CA ASP A 39 17.40 14.48 -5.44
C ASP A 39 17.55 14.63 -3.91
N LEU A 40 17.85 13.52 -3.24
CA LEU A 40 17.96 13.46 -1.78
C LEU A 40 19.15 14.25 -1.25
N LYS A 41 20.21 14.46 -2.06
CA LYS A 41 21.34 15.31 -1.68
C LYS A 41 20.88 16.75 -1.51
N ARG A 42 20.12 17.26 -2.48
CA ARG A 42 19.56 18.61 -2.42
C ARG A 42 18.45 18.69 -1.37
N ALA A 43 17.59 17.69 -1.25
CA ALA A 43 16.55 17.67 -0.21
C ALA A 43 17.17 17.75 1.19
N ARG A 44 18.21 16.97 1.48
CA ARG A 44 18.93 16.98 2.78
C ARG A 44 19.46 18.36 3.17
N GLN A 45 19.85 19.19 2.21
CA GLN A 45 20.38 20.53 2.46
C GLN A 45 19.31 21.58 2.70
N ASN A 46 18.06 21.32 2.28
CA ASN A 46 17.02 22.33 2.16
C ASN A 46 15.72 21.98 2.89
N VAL A 47 15.58 20.76 3.40
CA VAL A 47 14.35 20.27 4.04
C VAL A 47 14.68 19.88 5.48
N ASP A 48 14.02 20.54 6.42
CA ASP A 48 14.08 20.23 7.84
C ASP A 48 12.91 19.34 8.24
N ARG A 49 13.21 18.18 8.84
CA ARG A 49 12.18 17.24 9.32
C ARG A 49 11.29 17.88 10.40
N GLU A 50 11.85 18.76 11.23
CA GLU A 50 11.10 19.44 12.29
C GLU A 50 10.11 20.46 11.72
N GLU A 51 10.42 21.05 10.56
CA GLU A 51 9.48 21.90 9.84
C GLU A 51 8.30 21.08 9.34
N ILE A 52 8.54 19.89 8.77
CA ILE A 52 7.47 19.00 8.29
C ILE A 52 6.52 18.61 9.42
N THR A 53 7.05 18.32 10.62
CA THR A 53 6.24 17.97 11.79
C THR A 53 5.29 19.09 12.23
N ARG A 54 5.68 20.37 12.02
CA ARG A 54 4.86 21.54 12.35
C ARG A 54 3.81 21.89 11.29
N ARG A 55 3.88 21.30 10.09
CA ARG A 55 2.92 21.55 9.01
C ARG A 55 1.54 20.99 9.35
N LYS A 56 0.53 21.46 8.63
CA LYS A 56 -0.82 20.90 8.70
C LYS A 56 -0.77 19.40 8.37
N LYS A 57 -1.44 18.60 9.21
CA LYS A 57 -1.57 17.15 9.03
C LYS A 57 -2.24 16.79 7.70
N GLY A 58 -1.81 15.67 7.14
CA GLY A 58 -2.17 15.13 5.83
C GLY A 58 -0.93 14.66 5.07
N MET A 59 -1.11 13.71 4.15
CA MET A 59 -0.04 13.11 3.35
C MET A 59 0.83 14.15 2.62
N TRP A 60 0.25 15.28 2.18
CA TRP A 60 0.94 16.29 1.38
C TRP A 60 1.93 17.16 2.17
N ARG A 61 2.00 17.06 3.50
CA ARG A 61 3.07 17.74 4.26
C ARG A 61 4.48 17.24 3.92
N TRP A 62 4.56 16.08 3.26
CA TRP A 62 5.78 15.45 2.75
C TRP A 62 6.06 15.78 1.26
N HIS A 63 5.48 16.87 0.73
CA HIS A 63 5.44 17.16 -0.71
C HIS A 63 6.82 17.16 -1.40
N GLU A 64 7.88 17.54 -0.68
CA GLU A 64 9.26 17.52 -1.17
C GLU A 64 9.71 16.14 -1.67
N LEU A 65 9.15 15.09 -1.08
CA LEU A 65 9.44 13.69 -1.37
C LEU A 65 8.25 12.98 -2.03
N LEU A 66 7.33 13.73 -2.65
CA LEU A 66 6.17 13.21 -3.39
C LEU A 66 6.19 13.65 -4.86
N PRO A 67 5.52 12.94 -5.78
CA PRO A 67 5.81 13.04 -7.22
C PRO A 67 5.15 14.24 -7.93
N VAL A 68 4.46 15.12 -7.20
CA VAL A 68 3.72 16.26 -7.75
C VAL A 68 4.58 17.51 -7.62
N LEU A 69 4.87 18.17 -8.74
CA LEU A 69 5.78 19.32 -8.81
C LEU A 69 5.10 20.65 -8.50
N LYS A 70 3.78 20.73 -8.65
CA LYS A 70 2.99 21.95 -8.46
C LYS A 70 1.86 21.73 -7.47
N GLU A 71 1.78 22.56 -6.44
CA GLU A 71 0.82 22.42 -5.34
C GLU A 71 -0.63 22.40 -5.84
N GLU A 72 -1.00 23.18 -6.86
CA GLU A 72 -2.36 23.23 -7.41
C GLU A 72 -2.85 21.91 -8.03
N ASN A 73 -1.94 20.97 -8.29
CA ASN A 73 -2.28 19.64 -8.79
C ASN A 73 -2.50 18.62 -7.67
N GLN A 74 -2.18 18.94 -6.42
CA GLN A 74 -2.40 18.05 -5.29
C GLN A 74 -3.90 17.88 -5.04
N ILE A 75 -4.34 16.63 -5.05
CA ILE A 75 -5.68 16.23 -4.69
C ILE A 75 -5.63 15.67 -3.28
N PHE A 76 -6.32 16.34 -2.36
CA PHE A 76 -6.37 15.99 -0.96
C PHE A 76 -7.83 15.81 -0.50
N LEU A 77 -8.11 14.66 0.10
CA LEU A 77 -9.40 14.31 0.69
C LEU A 77 -9.32 14.07 2.21
N GLY A 78 -8.15 14.28 2.81
CA GLY A 78 -7.91 14.05 4.24
C GLY A 78 -7.06 12.82 4.53
N GLU A 79 -6.48 12.18 3.52
CA GLU A 79 -5.62 11.00 3.68
C GLU A 79 -4.29 11.32 4.36
N GLY A 80 -3.79 10.37 5.14
CA GLY A 80 -2.55 10.52 5.90
C GLY A 80 -2.74 10.91 7.36
N ASP A 81 -1.63 10.91 8.09
CA ASP A 81 -1.56 11.12 9.54
C ASP A 81 -2.56 10.26 10.32
N THR A 82 -2.66 9.00 9.91
CA THR A 82 -3.57 8.04 10.54
C THR A 82 -3.01 7.53 11.86
N ALA A 83 -3.87 7.07 12.77
CA ALA A 83 -3.46 6.78 14.13
C ALA A 83 -2.50 5.58 14.23
N LEU A 84 -1.47 5.72 15.06
CA LEU A 84 -0.69 4.63 15.62
C LEU A 84 -1.19 4.34 17.04
N LEU A 85 -1.89 3.22 17.22
CA LEU A 85 -2.57 2.87 18.47
C LEU A 85 -1.79 1.77 19.21
N SER A 86 -1.54 1.96 20.50
CA SER A 86 -1.05 0.89 21.39
C SER A 86 -2.15 -0.15 21.60
N LEU A 87 -1.79 -1.43 21.75
CA LEU A 87 -2.72 -2.54 21.95
C LEU A 87 -2.54 -3.19 23.35
N PRO A 88 -2.85 -2.47 24.44
CA PRO A 88 -2.45 -2.87 25.80
C PRO A 88 -3.07 -4.20 26.28
N ARG A 89 -4.27 -4.56 25.83
CA ARG A 89 -4.92 -5.82 26.25
C ARG A 89 -4.32 -7.00 25.50
N LEU A 90 -3.99 -6.85 24.22
CA LEU A 90 -3.26 -7.83 23.42
C LEU A 90 -1.80 -7.93 23.85
N GLN A 91 -1.15 -6.83 24.25
CA GLN A 91 0.19 -6.85 24.86
C GLN A 91 0.22 -7.78 26.07
N LYS A 92 -0.73 -7.61 26.99
CA LYS A 92 -0.86 -8.46 28.18
C LYS A 92 -1.15 -9.93 27.82
N GLU A 93 -2.08 -10.17 26.89
CA GLU A 93 -2.49 -11.52 26.47
C GLU A 93 -1.34 -12.28 25.79
N LEU A 94 -0.55 -11.60 24.96
CA LEU A 94 0.52 -12.19 24.16
C LEU A 94 1.90 -12.12 24.83
N GLY A 95 2.00 -11.51 26.01
CA GLY A 95 3.27 -11.33 26.71
C GLY A 95 4.24 -10.40 25.99
N LEU A 96 3.74 -9.37 25.29
CA LEU A 96 4.53 -8.40 24.53
C LEU A 96 4.59 -7.04 25.24
N SER A 97 5.73 -6.37 25.15
CA SER A 97 5.96 -5.06 25.78
C SER A 97 5.56 -3.90 24.87
N ASN A 98 5.68 -4.05 23.54
CA ASN A 98 5.56 -2.96 22.58
C ASN A 98 4.78 -3.42 21.33
N LEU A 99 3.45 -3.46 21.41
CA LEU A 99 2.60 -3.84 20.28
C LEU A 99 1.68 -2.69 19.87
N PHE A 100 1.74 -2.34 18.60
CA PHE A 100 0.97 -1.24 18.01
C PHE A 100 0.23 -1.68 16.77
N VAL A 101 -0.85 -0.98 16.43
CA VAL A 101 -1.45 -1.01 15.09
C VAL A 101 -1.32 0.37 14.44
N LYS A 102 -0.84 0.41 13.20
CA LYS A 102 -1.00 1.58 12.32
C LYS A 102 -2.35 1.43 11.61
N ASP A 103 -3.34 2.21 12.05
CA ASP A 103 -4.73 2.07 11.62
C ASP A 103 -5.05 2.99 10.44
N GLU A 104 -5.04 2.44 9.23
CA GLU A 104 -5.37 3.16 7.99
C GLU A 104 -6.87 3.22 7.68
N SER A 105 -7.73 2.75 8.61
CA SER A 105 -9.18 2.71 8.44
C SER A 105 -9.84 4.09 8.34
N SER A 106 -9.20 5.13 8.89
CA SER A 106 -9.72 6.52 8.95
C SER A 106 -9.47 7.34 7.69
N ASN A 107 -8.76 6.79 6.70
CA ASN A 107 -8.62 7.44 5.40
C ASN A 107 -9.98 7.70 4.74
N PRO A 108 -10.08 8.70 3.84
CA PRO A 108 -11.36 9.20 3.31
C PRO A 108 -12.23 8.16 2.58
N THR A 109 -11.64 7.07 2.11
CA THR A 109 -12.34 5.95 1.44
C THR A 109 -12.28 4.66 2.26
N GLY A 110 -12.13 4.78 3.59
CA GLY A 110 -12.07 3.67 4.55
C GLY A 110 -10.89 2.72 4.39
N SER A 111 -9.83 3.12 3.67
CA SER A 111 -8.62 2.30 3.49
C SER A 111 -7.40 3.10 3.03
N PHE A 112 -6.21 2.54 3.25
CA PHE A 112 -4.92 3.08 2.81
C PHE A 112 -4.79 3.27 1.28
N LYS A 113 -5.72 2.72 0.49
CA LYS A 113 -5.71 2.90 -0.98
C LYS A 113 -5.82 4.38 -1.35
N ALA A 114 -6.47 5.18 -0.48
CA ALA A 114 -6.56 6.63 -0.59
C ALA A 114 -5.20 7.28 -0.83
N ARG A 115 -4.18 6.96 -0.01
CA ARG A 115 -2.82 7.52 -0.13
C ARG A 115 -2.21 7.33 -1.51
N GLY A 116 -2.17 6.07 -1.97
CA GLY A 116 -1.58 5.75 -3.27
C GLY A 116 -2.33 6.43 -4.42
N LEU A 117 -3.66 6.49 -4.34
CA LEU A 117 -4.45 7.10 -5.41
C LEU A 117 -4.46 8.62 -5.36
N ALA A 118 -4.31 9.23 -4.19
CA ALA A 118 -4.02 10.65 -4.06
C ALA A 118 -2.77 11.03 -4.85
N ALA A 119 -1.66 10.31 -4.65
CA ALA A 119 -0.41 10.57 -5.36
C ALA A 119 -0.54 10.36 -6.87
N ALA A 120 -1.09 9.22 -7.29
CA ALA A 120 -1.19 8.86 -8.71
C ALA A 120 -2.17 9.72 -9.48
N VAL A 121 -3.34 10.02 -8.93
CA VAL A 121 -4.34 10.87 -9.58
C VAL A 121 -3.87 12.33 -9.64
N SER A 122 -3.23 12.84 -8.59
CA SER A 122 -2.64 14.18 -8.61
C SER A 122 -1.56 14.31 -9.68
N LYS A 123 -0.71 13.28 -9.82
CA LYS A 123 0.31 13.27 -10.86
C LYS A 123 -0.28 13.10 -12.25
N ALA A 124 -1.30 12.27 -12.42
CA ALA A 124 -2.03 12.15 -13.67
C ALA A 124 -2.64 13.50 -14.10
N LYS A 125 -3.28 14.23 -13.18
CA LYS A 125 -3.77 15.60 -13.41
C LYS A 125 -2.63 16.54 -13.84
N GLU A 126 -1.50 16.52 -13.12
CA GLU A 126 -0.33 17.35 -13.47
C GLU A 126 0.22 17.07 -14.88
N LEU A 127 0.14 15.80 -15.32
CA LEU A 127 0.57 15.37 -16.66
C LEU A 127 -0.50 15.58 -17.74
N GLY A 128 -1.66 16.15 -17.41
CA GLY A 128 -2.74 16.40 -18.37
C GLY A 128 -3.52 15.15 -18.78
N VAL A 129 -3.50 14.09 -17.99
CA VAL A 129 -4.37 12.93 -18.19
C VAL A 129 -5.83 13.36 -18.02
N GLU A 130 -6.73 12.84 -18.86
CA GLU A 130 -8.18 13.08 -18.74
C GLU A 130 -8.99 11.86 -18.30
N LYS A 131 -8.45 10.66 -18.56
CA LYS A 131 -9.12 9.37 -18.36
C LYS A 131 -8.19 8.39 -17.67
N VAL A 132 -8.65 7.83 -16.56
CA VAL A 132 -7.93 6.82 -15.77
C VAL A 132 -8.72 5.51 -15.75
N ILE A 133 -7.98 4.41 -15.71
CA ILE A 133 -8.54 3.06 -15.71
C ILE A 133 -7.90 2.19 -14.64
N ILE A 134 -8.71 1.37 -13.97
CA ILE A 134 -8.21 0.38 -13.01
C ILE A 134 -9.04 -0.92 -13.03
N PRO A 135 -8.40 -2.09 -13.11
CA PRO A 135 -8.97 -3.37 -12.72
C PRO A 135 -8.79 -3.60 -11.22
N THR A 136 -9.87 -3.96 -10.52
CA THR A 136 -9.83 -4.17 -9.07
C THR A 136 -11.01 -5.02 -8.60
N ALA A 137 -10.80 -5.87 -7.60
CA ALA A 137 -11.85 -6.60 -6.89
C ALA A 137 -12.03 -6.11 -5.44
N GLY A 138 -11.69 -4.83 -5.17
CA GLY A 138 -11.79 -4.28 -3.83
C GLY A 138 -11.48 -2.78 -3.75
N ASN A 139 -10.99 -2.35 -2.58
CA ASN A 139 -10.86 -0.95 -2.14
C ASN A 139 -10.18 0.05 -3.10
N ALA A 140 -9.40 -0.39 -4.08
CA ALA A 140 -8.77 0.52 -5.02
C ALA A 140 -9.77 1.19 -5.98
N GLY A 141 -10.92 0.56 -6.25
CA GLY A 141 -11.94 1.10 -7.16
C GLY A 141 -12.57 2.36 -6.61
N GLY A 142 -13.17 2.26 -5.43
CA GLY A 142 -13.83 3.41 -4.81
C GLY A 142 -12.84 4.53 -4.44
N ALA A 143 -11.62 4.19 -4.04
CA ALA A 143 -10.55 5.17 -3.92
C ALA A 143 -10.30 5.87 -5.26
N MET A 144 -10.18 5.16 -6.38
CA MET A 144 -9.85 5.79 -7.66
C MET A 144 -10.98 6.71 -8.10
N ALA A 145 -12.22 6.25 -7.95
CA ALA A 145 -13.40 7.03 -8.27
C ALA A 145 -13.43 8.34 -7.47
N ALA A 146 -13.22 8.29 -6.15
CA ALA A 146 -13.26 9.47 -5.29
C ALA A 146 -12.20 10.53 -5.68
N TYR A 147 -10.96 10.12 -5.90
CA TYR A 147 -9.90 11.04 -6.29
C TYR A 147 -10.07 11.55 -7.73
N ALA A 148 -10.50 10.70 -8.67
CA ALA A 148 -10.79 11.10 -10.04
C ALA A 148 -11.92 12.13 -10.09
N ALA A 149 -12.99 11.91 -9.33
CA ALA A 149 -14.11 12.85 -9.21
C ALA A 149 -13.64 14.22 -8.70
N ARG A 150 -12.84 14.26 -7.63
CA ARG A 150 -12.28 15.52 -7.11
C ARG A 150 -11.36 16.23 -8.10
N ALA A 151 -10.65 15.48 -8.92
CA ALA A 151 -9.73 15.99 -9.93
C ALA A 151 -10.41 16.37 -11.26
N GLY A 152 -11.68 16.01 -11.47
CA GLY A 152 -12.37 16.19 -12.75
C GLY A 152 -11.94 15.20 -13.84
N LEU A 153 -11.36 14.06 -13.46
CA LEU A 153 -10.96 12.98 -14.37
C LEU A 153 -12.11 11.99 -14.59
N ARG A 154 -12.18 11.42 -15.78
CA ARG A 154 -13.09 10.29 -16.05
C ARG A 154 -12.46 8.99 -15.55
N ALA A 155 -13.20 8.26 -14.72
CA ALA A 155 -12.75 7.01 -14.11
C ALA A 155 -13.48 5.82 -14.71
N HIS A 156 -12.74 4.84 -15.22
CA HIS A 156 -13.26 3.57 -15.71
C HIS A 156 -12.77 2.42 -14.83
N ILE A 157 -13.69 1.68 -14.20
CA ILE A 157 -13.34 0.66 -13.21
C ILE A 157 -13.90 -0.68 -13.64
N PHE A 158 -13.01 -1.66 -13.78
CA PHE A 158 -13.35 -3.02 -14.15
C PHE A 158 -13.31 -3.89 -12.89
N MET A 159 -14.45 -4.50 -12.55
CA MET A 159 -14.61 -5.31 -11.35
C MET A 159 -15.27 -6.64 -11.66
N PRO A 160 -14.86 -7.75 -11.04
CA PRO A 160 -15.67 -8.96 -10.97
C PRO A 160 -17.05 -8.70 -10.35
N LYS A 161 -18.09 -9.43 -10.79
CA LYS A 161 -19.43 -9.38 -10.19
C LYS A 161 -19.45 -9.76 -8.70
N ASP A 162 -18.49 -10.54 -8.24
CA ASP A 162 -18.34 -10.97 -6.83
C ASP A 162 -17.59 -9.95 -5.94
N THR A 163 -17.26 -8.77 -6.48
CA THR A 163 -16.61 -7.69 -5.71
C THR A 163 -17.53 -7.22 -4.57
N PRO A 164 -17.01 -6.93 -3.36
CA PRO A 164 -17.83 -6.47 -2.24
C PRO A 164 -18.72 -5.28 -2.60
N PHE A 165 -19.96 -5.30 -2.13
CA PHE A 165 -20.99 -4.35 -2.53
C PHE A 165 -20.57 -2.90 -2.26
N ALA A 166 -19.98 -2.66 -1.09
CA ALA A 166 -19.47 -1.34 -0.70
C ALA A 166 -18.47 -0.77 -1.71
N ASN A 167 -17.61 -1.59 -2.33
CA ASN A 167 -16.63 -1.12 -3.30
C ASN A 167 -17.25 -0.75 -4.65
N ILE A 168 -18.26 -1.50 -5.08
CA ILE A 168 -19.02 -1.21 -6.30
C ILE A 168 -19.78 0.11 -6.13
N GLU A 169 -20.51 0.25 -5.03
CA GLU A 169 -21.35 1.43 -4.80
C GLU A 169 -20.54 2.70 -4.54
N GLU A 170 -19.44 2.63 -3.77
CA GLU A 170 -18.52 3.76 -3.59
C GLU A 170 -18.00 4.28 -4.95
N SER A 171 -17.71 3.36 -5.87
CA SER A 171 -17.24 3.69 -7.21
C SER A 171 -18.32 4.38 -8.05
N ARG A 172 -19.54 3.84 -8.05
CA ARG A 172 -20.68 4.40 -8.80
C ARG A 172 -21.09 5.76 -8.26
N MET A 173 -21.18 5.92 -6.94
CA MET A 173 -21.61 7.17 -6.31
C MET A 173 -20.61 8.31 -6.54
N ALA A 174 -19.32 7.99 -6.66
CA ALA A 174 -18.31 8.96 -7.08
C ALA A 174 -18.31 9.25 -8.60
N GLY A 175 -19.23 8.67 -9.38
CA GLY A 175 -19.43 8.97 -10.80
C GLY A 175 -18.49 8.23 -11.75
N ALA A 176 -17.83 7.16 -11.29
CA ALA A 176 -17.03 6.32 -12.17
C ALA A 176 -17.92 5.43 -13.05
N GLU A 177 -17.45 5.13 -14.26
CA GLU A 177 -18.02 4.10 -15.11
C GLU A 177 -17.56 2.73 -14.59
N VAL A 178 -18.48 1.99 -13.99
CA VAL A 178 -18.20 0.66 -13.41
C VAL A 178 -18.66 -0.43 -14.37
N ILE A 179 -17.69 -1.21 -14.87
CA ILE A 179 -17.90 -2.36 -15.73
C ILE A 179 -17.78 -3.63 -14.89
N LEU A 180 -18.90 -4.35 -14.72
CA LEU A 180 -18.93 -5.62 -14.01
C LEU A 180 -18.69 -6.78 -14.96
N ILE A 181 -17.73 -7.64 -14.62
CA ILE A 181 -17.31 -8.78 -15.43
C ILE A 181 -17.75 -10.09 -14.78
N ASP A 182 -18.26 -10.98 -15.62
CA ASP A 182 -18.59 -12.35 -15.24
C ASP A 182 -17.33 -13.21 -15.33
N GLY A 183 -16.52 -13.18 -14.26
CA GLY A 183 -15.20 -13.78 -14.24
C GLY A 183 -14.40 -13.36 -13.03
N ILE A 184 -13.10 -13.66 -13.03
CA ILE A 184 -12.17 -13.37 -11.94
C ILE A 184 -11.41 -12.06 -12.18
N ILE A 185 -10.67 -11.59 -11.17
CA ILE A 185 -9.89 -10.34 -11.24
C ILE A 185 -8.89 -10.31 -12.41
N SER A 186 -8.35 -11.46 -12.85
CA SER A 186 -7.47 -11.51 -14.02
C SER A 186 -8.20 -11.22 -15.33
N ASP A 187 -9.47 -11.61 -15.44
CA ASP A 187 -10.29 -11.33 -16.64
C ASP A 187 -10.57 -9.82 -16.71
N ALA A 188 -10.90 -9.21 -15.56
CA ALA A 188 -11.03 -7.77 -15.44
C ALA A 188 -9.73 -7.03 -15.80
N ALA A 189 -8.58 -7.56 -15.39
CA ALA A 189 -7.28 -6.99 -15.74
C ALA A 189 -6.95 -7.11 -17.24
N GLY A 190 -7.34 -8.21 -17.88
CA GLY A 190 -7.20 -8.41 -19.32
C GLY A 190 -7.99 -7.38 -20.12
N MET A 191 -9.30 -7.28 -19.85
CA MET A 191 -10.20 -6.34 -20.52
C MET A 191 -9.79 -4.88 -20.27
N ALA A 192 -9.43 -4.53 -19.04
CA ALA A 192 -8.95 -3.19 -18.72
C ALA A 192 -7.66 -2.84 -19.48
N GLY A 193 -6.74 -3.81 -19.58
CA GLY A 193 -5.49 -3.61 -20.32
C GLY A 193 -5.69 -3.44 -21.83
N GLU A 194 -6.65 -4.14 -22.42
CA GLU A 194 -7.04 -3.95 -23.83
C GLU A 194 -7.62 -2.57 -24.07
N MET A 195 -8.57 -2.14 -23.22
CA MET A 195 -9.19 -0.83 -23.32
C MET A 195 -8.18 0.31 -23.11
N ALA A 196 -7.29 0.17 -22.13
CA ALA A 196 -6.23 1.14 -21.87
C ALA A 196 -5.34 1.37 -23.10
N ARG A 197 -4.98 0.30 -23.82
CA ARG A 197 -4.17 0.38 -25.05
C ARG A 197 -4.96 0.96 -26.22
N ALA A 198 -6.20 0.54 -26.40
CA ALA A 198 -7.04 0.97 -27.52
C ALA A 198 -7.37 2.48 -27.44
N GLU A 199 -7.64 2.97 -26.23
CA GLU A 199 -8.15 4.31 -26.02
C GLU A 199 -7.13 5.29 -25.42
N GLY A 200 -5.93 4.81 -25.08
CA GLY A 200 -4.87 5.63 -24.47
C GLY A 200 -5.17 6.08 -23.04
N TRP A 201 -6.02 5.34 -22.31
CA TRP A 201 -6.35 5.69 -20.92
C TRP A 201 -5.20 5.33 -19.97
N PHE A 202 -4.99 6.16 -18.94
CA PHE A 202 -3.89 5.95 -18.01
C PHE A 202 -4.21 4.84 -17.00
N ASP A 203 -3.51 3.72 -17.12
CA ASP A 203 -3.68 2.55 -16.25
C ASP A 203 -3.03 2.78 -14.88
N VAL A 204 -3.86 2.96 -13.85
CA VAL A 204 -3.42 3.15 -12.46
C VAL A 204 -3.44 1.86 -11.63
N SER A 205 -3.37 0.70 -12.30
CA SER A 205 -3.15 -0.59 -11.66
C SER A 205 -1.91 -0.59 -10.78
N THR A 206 -1.90 -1.46 -9.77
CA THR A 206 -0.78 -1.59 -8.85
C THR A 206 0.54 -1.84 -9.60
N PHE A 207 1.52 -0.95 -9.43
CA PHE A 207 2.85 -0.96 -10.07
C PHE A 207 2.90 -0.82 -11.60
N LYS A 208 1.76 -0.61 -12.27
CA LYS A 208 1.75 -0.24 -13.70
C LYS A 208 1.88 1.26 -13.93
N GLU A 209 2.02 2.02 -12.86
CA GLU A 209 2.43 3.41 -12.84
C GLU A 209 3.38 3.62 -11.63
N PRO A 210 4.21 4.67 -11.63
CA PRO A 210 5.27 4.86 -10.65
C PRO A 210 4.88 5.66 -9.39
N TYR A 211 3.63 6.09 -9.24
CA TYR A 211 3.23 7.12 -8.26
C TYR A 211 2.41 6.58 -7.08
N ARG A 212 1.70 5.44 -7.21
CA ARG A 212 0.97 4.86 -6.06
C ARG A 212 1.87 4.40 -4.93
N VAL A 213 3.09 3.98 -5.26
CA VAL A 213 4.13 3.65 -4.26
C VAL A 213 4.44 4.88 -3.42
N GLU A 214 4.53 6.05 -4.04
CA GLU A 214 4.90 7.29 -3.38
C GLU A 214 3.85 7.78 -2.39
N GLY A 215 2.55 7.59 -2.67
CA GLY A 215 1.54 7.86 -1.66
C GLY A 215 1.65 6.91 -0.46
N LYS A 216 1.92 5.63 -0.72
CA LYS A 216 2.00 4.61 0.32
C LYS A 216 3.28 4.66 1.15
N LYS A 217 4.39 5.15 0.61
CA LYS A 217 5.64 5.31 1.36
C LYS A 217 5.50 6.27 2.53
N VAL A 218 4.54 7.21 2.46
CA VAL A 218 4.23 8.14 3.56
C VAL A 218 3.85 7.41 4.85
N MET A 219 3.30 6.19 4.77
CA MET A 219 3.09 5.35 5.95
C MET A 219 4.40 5.12 6.73
N GLY A 220 5.53 4.94 6.02
CA GLY A 220 6.86 4.79 6.63
C GLY A 220 7.42 6.10 7.19
N TYR A 221 7.14 7.24 6.54
CA TYR A 221 7.51 8.56 7.07
C TYR A 221 6.78 8.90 8.36
N GLU A 222 5.47 8.71 8.38
CA GLU A 222 4.65 8.90 9.56
C GLU A 222 5.09 7.98 10.69
N LEU A 223 5.35 6.70 10.40
CA LEU A 223 5.80 5.74 11.40
C LEU A 223 7.15 6.13 12.02
N ALA A 224 8.08 6.65 11.22
CA ALA A 224 9.34 7.16 11.72
C ALA A 224 9.12 8.36 12.65
N GLU A 225 8.34 9.35 12.23
CA GLU A 225 8.03 10.53 13.04
C GLU A 225 7.29 10.18 14.34
N GLU A 226 6.29 9.29 14.28
CA GLU A 226 5.50 8.87 15.45
C GLU A 226 6.32 8.13 16.51
N PHE A 227 7.47 7.58 16.11
CA PHE A 227 8.43 6.94 17.00
C PHE A 227 9.70 7.77 17.21
N ASP A 228 9.60 9.11 17.12
CA ASP A 228 10.71 10.04 17.34
C ASP A 228 11.95 9.68 16.52
N TRP A 229 11.70 9.34 15.24
CA TRP A 229 12.69 8.96 14.24
C TRP A 229 13.50 7.68 14.57
N GLN A 230 12.94 6.82 15.42
CA GLN A 230 13.43 5.47 15.72
C GLN A 230 12.48 4.41 15.18
N LEU A 231 12.84 3.79 14.06
CA LEU A 231 12.04 2.77 13.41
C LEU A 231 11.74 1.57 14.34
N PRO A 232 10.60 0.88 14.17
CA PRO A 232 10.28 -0.33 14.92
C PRO A 232 11.20 -1.50 14.55
N ASP A 233 11.22 -2.53 15.38
CA ASP A 233 12.00 -3.74 15.12
C ASP A 233 11.33 -4.62 14.07
N VAL A 234 9.99 -4.70 14.10
CA VAL A 234 9.21 -5.60 13.24
C VAL A 234 7.97 -4.90 12.69
N ILE A 235 7.73 -5.05 11.38
CA ILE A 235 6.50 -4.61 10.72
C ILE A 235 5.79 -5.81 10.09
N LEU A 236 4.53 -6.03 10.48
CA LEU A 236 3.65 -7.00 9.83
C LEU A 236 2.72 -6.27 8.86
N TYR A 237 2.84 -6.60 7.58
CA TYR A 237 2.11 -5.94 6.50
C TYR A 237 1.28 -6.94 5.70
N PRO A 238 -0.05 -6.71 5.56
CA PRO A 238 -0.89 -7.57 4.73
C PRO A 238 -0.59 -7.35 3.25
N THR A 239 -0.15 -8.40 2.59
CA THR A 239 0.46 -8.35 1.26
C THR A 239 -0.44 -9.00 0.21
N GLY A 240 -1.30 -8.18 -0.40
CA GLY A 240 -1.86 -8.50 -1.71
C GLY A 240 -0.88 -8.09 -2.81
N GLY A 241 -1.06 -6.88 -3.34
CA GLY A 241 -0.14 -6.31 -4.34
C GLY A 241 1.17 -5.77 -3.79
N GLY A 242 1.42 -5.77 -2.46
CA GLY A 242 2.71 -5.41 -1.84
C GLY A 242 3.22 -3.97 -1.97
N THR A 243 2.46 -3.06 -2.59
CA THR A 243 2.90 -1.66 -2.78
C THR A 243 3.22 -0.92 -1.48
N GLY A 244 2.54 -1.24 -0.38
CA GLY A 244 2.80 -0.60 0.92
C GLY A 244 4.12 -1.05 1.53
N LEU A 245 4.39 -2.37 1.52
CA LEU A 245 5.68 -2.93 1.91
C LEU A 245 6.83 -2.30 1.11
N VAL A 246 6.69 -2.25 -0.22
CA VAL A 246 7.69 -1.62 -1.10
C VAL A 246 7.84 -0.13 -0.83
N GLY A 247 6.72 0.57 -0.64
CA GLY A 247 6.72 1.99 -0.28
C GLY A 247 7.44 2.26 1.03
N MET A 248 7.10 1.55 2.11
CA MET A 248 7.75 1.74 3.42
C MET A 248 9.25 1.46 3.37
N TRP A 249 9.67 0.38 2.69
CA TRP A 249 11.10 0.09 2.53
C TRP A 249 11.84 1.21 1.80
N LYS A 250 11.24 1.77 0.76
CA LYS A 250 11.73 2.96 0.06
C LYS A 250 11.79 4.18 0.99
N ALA A 251 10.75 4.42 1.79
CA ALA A 251 10.71 5.53 2.74
C ALA A 251 11.87 5.45 3.74
N PHE A 252 12.15 4.27 4.30
CA PHE A 252 13.25 4.08 5.24
C PHE A 252 14.61 4.35 4.59
N ALA A 253 14.81 3.90 3.35
CA ALA A 253 16.01 4.23 2.57
C ALA A 253 16.17 5.73 2.31
N GLU A 254 15.07 6.44 2.01
CA GLU A 254 15.08 7.88 1.81
C GLU A 254 15.40 8.63 3.10
N LEU A 255 14.81 8.25 4.23
CA LEU A 255 15.08 8.83 5.55
C LEU A 255 16.54 8.62 6.00
N GLU A 256 17.11 7.45 5.73
CA GLU A 256 18.53 7.18 5.98
C GLU A 256 19.44 8.09 5.13
N ALA A 257 19.16 8.23 3.84
CA ALA A 257 19.94 9.08 2.94
C ALA A 257 19.86 10.57 3.34
N LEU A 258 18.69 11.01 3.81
CA LEU A 258 18.47 12.33 4.38
C LEU A 258 19.19 12.52 5.74
N GLY A 259 19.56 11.43 6.40
CA GLY A 259 20.17 11.45 7.73
C GLY A 259 19.17 11.80 8.84
N TRP A 260 17.90 11.43 8.65
CA TRP A 260 16.81 11.76 9.56
C TRP A 260 16.49 10.66 10.57
N LEU A 261 17.13 9.50 10.50
CA LEU A 261 16.91 8.44 11.50
C LEU A 261 17.94 8.52 12.62
N GLU A 262 17.50 8.32 13.85
CA GLU A 262 18.40 8.24 15.02
C GLU A 262 19.25 6.96 15.00
N LYS A 263 18.73 5.89 14.37
CA LYS A 263 19.43 4.64 14.13
C LYS A 263 19.14 4.16 12.72
N THR A 264 20.16 3.68 12.02
CA THR A 264 20.06 3.18 10.64
C THR A 264 19.72 1.69 10.57
N LYS A 265 19.00 1.15 11.57
CA LYS A 265 18.52 -0.23 11.57
C LYS A 265 17.09 -0.23 11.05
N ARG A 266 16.86 -0.82 9.87
CA ARG A 266 15.51 -0.95 9.30
C ARG A 266 14.73 -2.09 10.00
N PRO A 267 13.39 -2.02 10.00
CA PRO A 267 12.55 -3.08 10.55
C PRO A 267 12.67 -4.37 9.75
N ARG A 268 12.53 -5.51 10.43
CA ARG A 268 12.26 -6.79 9.76
C ARG A 268 10.86 -6.76 9.17
N MET A 269 10.75 -6.99 7.86
CA MET A 269 9.48 -6.86 7.13
C MET A 269 8.81 -8.23 7.01
N VAL A 270 7.58 -8.34 7.53
CA VAL A 270 6.77 -9.55 7.43
C VAL A 270 5.67 -9.36 6.40
N SER A 271 5.69 -10.18 5.35
CA SER A 271 4.59 -10.28 4.38
C SER A 271 3.55 -11.28 4.86
N VAL A 272 2.33 -10.81 5.11
CA VAL A 272 1.21 -11.66 5.55
C VAL A 272 0.22 -11.87 4.40
N GLN A 273 -0.09 -13.12 4.06
CA GLN A 273 -1.09 -13.48 3.03
C GLN A 273 -2.15 -14.43 3.58
N ALA A 274 -3.29 -14.53 2.90
CA ALA A 274 -4.26 -15.59 3.17
C ALA A 274 -3.79 -16.89 2.51
N ASP A 275 -3.97 -18.04 3.16
CA ASP A 275 -3.52 -19.35 2.65
C ASP A 275 -4.17 -19.76 1.32
N GLY A 276 -5.41 -19.35 1.06
CA GLY A 276 -6.09 -19.53 -0.22
C GLY A 276 -5.54 -18.66 -1.36
N CYS A 277 -4.60 -17.74 -1.10
CA CYS A 277 -3.90 -16.92 -2.10
C CYS A 277 -2.54 -16.41 -1.57
N ALA A 278 -1.54 -17.30 -1.50
CA ALA A 278 -0.24 -17.00 -0.88
C ALA A 278 1.00 -17.12 -1.83
N PRO A 279 1.01 -16.46 -3.00
CA PRO A 279 2.12 -16.58 -3.96
C PRO A 279 3.47 -16.09 -3.43
N VAL A 280 3.50 -15.01 -2.63
CA VAL A 280 4.73 -14.45 -2.04
C VAL A 280 5.30 -15.40 -1.00
N VAL A 281 4.44 -15.98 -0.16
CA VAL A 281 4.85 -16.99 0.84
C VAL A 281 5.48 -18.20 0.16
N LYS A 282 4.82 -18.73 -0.89
CA LYS A 282 5.31 -19.88 -1.67
C LYS A 282 6.64 -19.57 -2.35
N ALA A 283 6.82 -18.38 -2.92
CA ALA A 283 8.06 -17.97 -3.55
C ALA A 283 9.19 -17.77 -2.52
N PHE A 284 8.89 -17.13 -1.39
CA PHE A 284 9.83 -16.90 -0.31
C PHE A 284 10.41 -18.21 0.24
N GLN A 285 9.55 -19.18 0.53
CA GLN A 285 9.93 -20.53 1.02
C GLN A 285 10.82 -21.30 0.03
N LYS A 286 10.68 -21.03 -1.28
CA LYS A 286 11.53 -21.61 -2.32
C LYS A 286 12.85 -20.86 -2.53
N GLY A 287 13.07 -19.73 -1.85
CA GLY A 287 14.20 -18.83 -2.14
C GLY A 287 14.13 -18.21 -3.54
N ALA A 288 12.93 -18.04 -4.09
CA ALA A 288 12.74 -17.56 -5.45
C ALA A 288 12.77 -16.03 -5.54
N THR A 289 13.15 -15.51 -6.71
CA THR A 289 13.14 -14.06 -6.98
C THR A 289 11.82 -13.56 -7.55
N PHE A 290 10.95 -14.45 -8.03
CA PHE A 290 9.66 -14.14 -8.63
C PHE A 290 8.57 -15.08 -8.11
N CYS A 291 7.32 -14.64 -8.16
CA CYS A 291 6.17 -15.46 -7.81
C CYS A 291 5.66 -16.24 -9.02
N ASP A 292 5.35 -17.51 -8.78
CA ASP A 292 4.46 -18.29 -9.64
C ASP A 292 3.04 -17.71 -9.53
N PHE A 293 2.26 -17.80 -10.62
CA PHE A 293 0.85 -17.41 -10.57
C PHE A 293 0.06 -18.38 -9.68
N TRP A 294 -0.75 -17.84 -8.77
CA TRP A 294 -1.61 -18.65 -7.90
C TRP A 294 -2.94 -19.02 -8.58
N THR A 295 -3.17 -20.30 -8.81
CA THR A 295 -4.41 -20.79 -9.42
C THR A 295 -5.54 -20.88 -8.39
N ASN A 296 -6.78 -20.57 -8.78
CA ASN A 296 -7.98 -20.68 -7.94
C ASN A 296 -7.90 -19.88 -6.62
N ALA A 297 -7.37 -18.66 -6.70
CA ALA A 297 -7.24 -17.77 -5.55
C ALA A 297 -8.60 -17.48 -4.89
N HIS A 298 -8.68 -17.72 -3.60
CA HIS A 298 -9.88 -17.48 -2.78
C HIS A 298 -9.47 -17.03 -1.39
N THR A 299 -10.27 -16.14 -0.81
CA THR A 299 -10.19 -15.67 0.59
C THR A 299 -11.30 -14.64 0.80
N LEU A 300 -11.83 -14.53 2.03
CA LEU A 300 -12.70 -13.44 2.45
C LEU A 300 -11.97 -12.10 2.51
N ALA A 301 -10.65 -12.10 2.67
CA ALA A 301 -9.83 -10.90 2.68
C ALA A 301 -9.54 -10.44 1.25
N SER A 302 -10.53 -9.83 0.59
CA SER A 302 -10.49 -9.49 -0.85
C SER A 302 -9.23 -8.71 -1.29
N GLY A 303 -8.67 -7.87 -0.44
CA GLY A 303 -7.42 -7.14 -0.69
C GLY A 303 -6.16 -8.00 -0.71
N LEU A 304 -6.20 -9.23 -0.17
CA LEU A 304 -5.14 -10.25 -0.22
C LEU A 304 -5.30 -11.21 -1.41
N ARG A 305 -6.45 -11.21 -2.11
CA ARG A 305 -6.73 -12.06 -3.27
C ARG A 305 -6.02 -11.57 -4.54
N VAL A 306 -4.68 -11.54 -4.50
CA VAL A 306 -3.81 -11.14 -5.61
C VAL A 306 -2.94 -12.33 -6.05
N PRO A 307 -3.32 -13.04 -7.13
CA PRO A 307 -2.63 -14.26 -7.57
C PRO A 307 -1.17 -14.10 -7.98
N LYS A 308 -0.82 -12.90 -8.46
CA LYS A 308 0.53 -12.51 -8.84
C LYS A 308 0.65 -10.99 -8.84
N SER A 309 1.63 -10.46 -8.13
CA SER A 309 1.96 -9.03 -8.19
C SER A 309 2.87 -8.74 -9.38
N PHE A 310 2.69 -7.58 -10.03
CA PHE A 310 3.56 -7.12 -11.11
C PHE A 310 4.98 -6.76 -10.65
N ALA A 311 5.15 -6.46 -9.36
CA ALA A 311 6.44 -6.16 -8.74
C ALA A 311 6.78 -7.17 -7.63
N ASP A 312 6.43 -8.43 -7.83
CA ASP A 312 6.71 -9.52 -6.89
C ASP A 312 8.20 -9.61 -6.51
N HIS A 313 9.10 -9.36 -7.45
CA HIS A 313 10.55 -9.33 -7.18
C HIS A 313 10.95 -8.25 -6.19
N LEU A 314 10.33 -7.06 -6.22
CA LEU A 314 10.59 -6.00 -5.25
C LEU A 314 10.07 -6.38 -3.85
N ILE A 315 8.93 -7.06 -3.79
CA ILE A 315 8.37 -7.53 -2.51
C ILE A 315 9.33 -8.54 -1.89
N LEU A 316 9.73 -9.56 -2.65
CA LEU A 316 10.64 -10.62 -2.20
C LEU A 316 12.00 -10.05 -1.80
N GLN A 317 12.58 -9.19 -2.64
CA GLN A 317 13.86 -8.51 -2.33
C GLN A 317 13.80 -7.77 -1.00
N ASN A 318 12.75 -6.98 -0.75
CA ASN A 318 12.61 -6.24 0.49
C ASN A 318 12.45 -7.14 1.71
N ILE A 319 11.77 -8.29 1.57
CA ILE A 319 11.68 -9.28 2.65
C ILE A 319 13.08 -9.83 2.95
N TYR A 320 13.81 -10.26 1.92
CA TYR A 320 15.18 -10.78 2.06
C TYR A 320 16.15 -9.75 2.67
N ASP A 321 16.18 -8.52 2.14
CA ASP A 321 17.06 -7.44 2.60
C ASP A 321 16.75 -6.98 4.03
N SER A 322 15.53 -7.24 4.51
CA SER A 322 15.11 -6.89 5.86
C SER A 322 15.37 -7.99 6.89
N ASP A 323 15.96 -9.13 6.50
CA ASP A 323 15.99 -10.35 7.32
C ASP A 323 14.57 -10.73 7.82
N GLY A 324 13.58 -10.50 6.95
CA GLY A 324 12.17 -10.65 7.20
C GLY A 324 11.65 -12.07 6.94
N THR A 325 10.33 -12.22 6.90
CA THR A 325 9.68 -13.49 6.57
C THR A 325 8.36 -13.30 5.83
N ALA A 326 7.82 -14.37 5.27
CA ALA A 326 6.51 -14.40 4.65
C ALA A 326 5.67 -15.53 5.26
N ILE A 327 4.44 -15.21 5.66
CA ILE A 327 3.56 -16.14 6.37
C ILE A 327 2.15 -16.11 5.80
N ALA A 328 1.54 -17.30 5.70
CA ALA A 328 0.16 -17.48 5.30
C ALA A 328 -0.71 -17.81 6.52
N VAL A 329 -1.93 -17.30 6.55
CA VAL A 329 -2.91 -17.55 7.61
C VAL A 329 -4.27 -17.90 7.02
N SER A 330 -5.06 -18.73 7.71
CA SER A 330 -6.38 -19.16 7.22
C SER A 330 -7.45 -18.09 7.44
N ASP A 331 -8.49 -18.11 6.61
CA ASP A 331 -9.65 -17.22 6.73
C ASP A 331 -10.33 -17.32 8.11
N GLU A 332 -10.42 -18.52 8.71
CA GLU A 332 -10.97 -18.70 10.05
C GLU A 332 -10.12 -17.98 11.11
N SER A 333 -8.79 -18.07 10.98
CA SER A 333 -7.87 -17.39 11.88
C SER A 333 -7.90 -15.87 11.71
N ILE A 334 -8.14 -15.39 10.49
CA ILE A 334 -8.34 -13.97 10.19
C ILE A 334 -9.59 -13.44 10.90
N LEU A 335 -10.72 -14.16 10.81
CA LEU A 335 -11.97 -13.76 11.47
C LEU A 335 -11.83 -13.75 13.00
N GLU A 336 -11.18 -14.76 13.58
CA GLU A 336 -10.93 -14.80 15.03
C GLU A 336 -10.02 -13.65 15.47
N ALA A 337 -8.96 -13.35 14.71
CA ALA A 337 -8.10 -12.19 14.97
C ALA A 337 -8.86 -10.86 14.84
N GLN A 338 -9.77 -10.74 13.87
CA GLN A 338 -10.60 -9.55 13.68
C GLN A 338 -11.52 -9.34 14.90
N LYS A 339 -12.15 -10.41 15.37
CA LYS A 339 -12.98 -10.41 16.57
C LYS A 339 -12.19 -10.02 17.81
N GLN A 340 -10.94 -10.45 17.92
CA GLN A 340 -10.07 -10.07 19.04
C GLN A 340 -9.67 -8.60 18.99
N LEU A 341 -9.26 -8.07 17.83
CA LEU A 341 -9.01 -6.63 17.68
C LEU A 341 -10.23 -5.80 18.09
N ALA A 342 -11.43 -6.22 17.70
CA ALA A 342 -12.67 -5.52 18.05
C ALA A 342 -13.01 -5.65 19.55
N SER A 343 -13.03 -6.86 20.09
CA SER A 343 -13.50 -7.14 21.47
C SER A 343 -12.48 -6.77 22.55
N MET A 344 -11.19 -6.79 22.21
CA MET A 344 -10.12 -6.45 23.14
C MET A 344 -9.71 -4.99 23.04
N GLU A 345 -9.60 -4.45 21.83
CA GLU A 345 -8.99 -3.12 21.61
C GLU A 345 -9.95 -2.09 21.00
N GLY A 346 -11.19 -2.49 20.70
CA GLY A 346 -12.19 -1.58 20.10
C GLY A 346 -11.90 -1.26 18.62
N ILE A 347 -11.05 -2.03 17.95
CA ILE A 347 -10.64 -1.79 16.56
C ILE A 347 -11.42 -2.72 15.64
N PHE A 348 -12.37 -2.18 14.88
CA PHE A 348 -13.03 -2.94 13.82
C PHE A 348 -12.19 -2.91 12.53
N ALA A 349 -11.09 -3.66 12.57
CA ALA A 349 -10.14 -3.77 11.46
C ALA A 349 -10.76 -4.45 10.23
N ALA A 350 -10.22 -4.16 9.04
CA ALA A 350 -10.49 -4.97 7.87
C ALA A 350 -9.87 -6.38 8.03
N PRO A 351 -10.39 -7.42 7.35
CA PRO A 351 -9.81 -8.76 7.41
C PRO A 351 -8.32 -8.80 7.07
N GLU A 352 -7.86 -7.97 6.14
CA GLU A 352 -6.44 -7.85 5.81
C GLU A 352 -5.61 -7.37 7.00
N GLY A 353 -6.11 -6.39 7.75
CA GLY A 353 -5.47 -5.94 8.97
C GLY A 353 -5.44 -7.02 10.04
N ALA A 354 -6.56 -7.71 10.23
CA ALA A 354 -6.68 -8.81 11.19
C ALA A 354 -5.72 -9.98 10.88
N ALA A 355 -5.44 -10.26 9.60
CA ALA A 355 -4.46 -11.26 9.20
C ALA A 355 -3.08 -11.04 9.86
N THR A 356 -2.68 -9.77 10.06
CA THR A 356 -1.40 -9.46 10.72
C THR A 356 -1.36 -9.89 12.19
N LEU A 357 -2.47 -9.80 12.92
CA LEU A 357 -2.54 -10.31 14.29
C LEU A 357 -2.50 -11.83 14.32
N SER A 358 -3.19 -12.51 13.38
CA SER A 358 -3.11 -13.97 13.25
C SER A 358 -1.66 -14.42 12.99
N ALA A 359 -0.98 -13.75 12.05
CA ALA A 359 0.42 -14.00 11.74
C ALA A 359 1.37 -13.75 12.92
N LEU A 360 1.17 -12.66 13.66
CA LEU A 360 1.97 -12.36 14.85
C LEU A 360 1.93 -13.50 15.87
N LYS A 361 0.74 -14.04 16.15
CA LYS A 361 0.59 -15.15 17.09
C LYS A 361 1.37 -16.39 16.66
N GLU A 362 1.45 -16.65 15.37
CA GLU A 362 2.21 -17.76 14.84
C GLU A 362 3.72 -17.49 14.92
N LEU A 363 4.16 -16.27 14.64
CA LEU A 363 5.56 -15.87 14.77
C LEU A 363 6.07 -15.87 16.22
N ILE A 364 5.19 -15.61 17.20
CA ILE A 364 5.51 -15.78 18.63
C ILE A 364 5.77 -17.25 18.95
N LYS A 365 4.91 -18.18 18.48
CA LYS A 365 5.11 -19.63 18.72
C LYS A 365 6.39 -20.18 18.07
N GLN A 366 6.85 -19.52 17.02
CA GLN A 366 8.08 -19.87 16.29
C GLN A 366 9.33 -19.20 16.87
N ASP A 367 9.20 -18.46 17.99
CA ASP A 367 10.27 -17.67 18.59
C ASP A 367 10.93 -16.69 17.59
N TRP A 368 10.19 -16.24 16.57
CA TRP A 368 10.71 -15.32 15.54
C TRP A 368 10.57 -13.84 15.96
N VAL A 369 9.55 -13.55 16.79
CA VAL A 369 9.33 -12.26 17.45
C VAL A 369 9.56 -12.42 18.95
N HIS A 370 10.23 -11.44 19.57
CA HIS A 370 10.56 -11.45 20.99
C HIS A 370 9.75 -10.41 21.80
N PRO A 371 9.48 -10.67 23.10
CA PRO A 371 8.64 -9.81 23.96
C PRO A 371 9.01 -8.33 24.06
N GLU A 372 10.29 -8.00 23.93
CA GLU A 372 10.83 -6.65 24.07
C GLU A 372 10.76 -5.83 22.78
N GLU A 373 10.62 -6.48 21.63
CA GLU A 373 10.65 -5.84 20.31
C GLU A 373 9.46 -4.91 20.12
N ARG A 374 9.71 -3.80 19.41
CA ARG A 374 8.66 -2.89 18.96
C ARG A 374 8.03 -3.43 17.68
N ILE A 375 6.79 -3.89 17.79
CA ILE A 375 6.05 -4.59 16.74
C ILE A 375 4.90 -3.72 16.26
N VAL A 376 4.77 -3.56 14.94
CA VAL A 376 3.69 -2.79 14.32
C VAL A 376 2.88 -3.68 13.37
N LEU A 377 1.59 -3.79 13.66
CA LEU A 377 0.59 -4.38 12.79
C LEU A 377 0.00 -3.31 11.87
N PHE A 378 -0.08 -3.56 10.57
CA PHE A 378 -0.77 -2.64 9.66
C PHE A 378 -2.22 -3.06 9.45
N ASN A 379 -3.16 -2.27 9.96
CA ASN A 379 -4.56 -2.38 9.55
C ASN A 379 -4.81 -1.51 8.32
N THR A 380 -4.99 -2.13 7.15
CA THR A 380 -5.07 -1.38 5.88
C THR A 380 -6.44 -0.80 5.55
N GLY A 381 -7.47 -1.04 6.37
CA GLY A 381 -8.81 -0.50 6.12
C GLY A 381 -9.81 -0.77 7.23
N SER A 382 -11.03 -0.27 7.04
CA SER A 382 -12.14 -0.45 7.98
C SER A 382 -12.87 -1.77 7.74
N GLY A 383 -13.25 -2.45 8.83
CA GLY A 383 -14.18 -3.58 8.79
C GLY A 383 -15.55 -3.22 8.22
N LEU A 384 -15.93 -1.93 8.24
CA LEU A 384 -17.18 -1.43 7.64
C LEU A 384 -17.25 -1.64 6.12
N LYS A 385 -16.13 -1.92 5.46
CA LYS A 385 -16.12 -2.24 4.02
C LYS A 385 -16.39 -3.72 3.73
N TYR A 386 -16.55 -4.54 4.77
CA TYR A 386 -16.61 -6.00 4.72
C TYR A 386 -17.86 -6.53 5.45
N LEU A 387 -18.97 -5.79 5.39
CA LEU A 387 -20.22 -6.18 6.07
C LEU A 387 -20.96 -7.35 5.40
N ASP A 388 -20.59 -7.68 4.16
CA ASP A 388 -21.23 -8.74 3.37
C ASP A 388 -20.80 -10.15 3.82
N TYR A 389 -19.70 -10.26 4.58
CA TYR A 389 -19.23 -11.53 5.12
C TYR A 389 -20.02 -11.89 6.38
N LYS A 390 -20.64 -13.07 6.37
CA LYS A 390 -21.38 -13.57 7.54
C LYS A 390 -20.37 -13.95 8.64
N SER A 391 -20.53 -13.34 9.81
CA SER A 391 -19.80 -13.64 11.05
C SER A 391 -20.05 -15.04 11.58
#